data_AF-A0A6A5UKG7-F1
#
_entry.id   AF-A0A6A5UKG7-F1
#
_cell.length_a   1.000
_cell.length_b   1.000
_cell.length_c   1.000
_cell.angle_alpha   90.00
_cell.angle_beta   90.00
_cell.angle_gamma   90.00
#
_symmetry.space_group_name_H-M   'P 1'
#
loop_
_entity.id
_entity.type
_entity.pdbx_description
1 polymer ?
#
loop_
_entity_poly.entity_id
_entity_poly.type
_entity_poly.pdbx_seq_one_letter_code
_entity_poly.pdbx_strand_id
1 'polypeptide(L)'
;MPNLETLRWGIEPKSTHLFEAAFANADVTLPTVKHIVPAAYSEWLVRRCPNLQSLRAGCFFDHASWNSYDAKLKKEYDPMAALINATKGLPIEKLHLRSKWPSDWMDMLSAILDATPNITNLEMDGEIGSRWSGDSRPLDRHLKFLTKFPNLTSLALPSAGHLGLSFDGGPGCGNVYFGRGGRAYGRQVTEERAKTVEEAANMAMEALPHLKHLSVGGFVREHHVE
;
A
#
# COMPACT_ATOMS: atom_id res chain seq x y z
N MET A 1 -25.30 13.71 2.50
CA MET A 1 -24.37 13.83 3.65
C MET A 1 -23.33 14.90 3.32
N PRO A 2 -23.60 16.18 3.61
CA PRO A 2 -22.79 17.29 3.09
C PRO A 2 -21.38 17.41 3.70
N ASN A 3 -21.10 16.68 4.78
CA ASN A 3 -19.83 16.78 5.52
C ASN A 3 -19.05 15.46 5.56
N LEU A 4 -19.41 14.47 4.72
CA LEU A 4 -18.71 13.19 4.71
C LEU A 4 -17.40 13.33 3.93
N GLU A 5 -16.28 13.49 4.63
CA GLU A 5 -14.96 13.62 4.01
C GLU A 5 -14.21 12.29 3.88
N THR A 6 -14.44 11.36 4.80
CA THR A 6 -13.80 10.04 4.81
C THR A 6 -14.84 8.94 4.65
N LEU A 7 -14.65 8.06 3.67
CA LEU A 7 -15.48 6.89 3.46
C LEU A 7 -14.65 5.62 3.63
N ARG A 8 -15.00 4.83 4.66
CA ARG A 8 -14.48 3.46 4.80
C ARG A 8 -15.56 2.50 4.34
N TRP A 9 -15.25 1.72 3.30
CA TRP A 9 -16.20 0.87 2.61
C TRP A 9 -15.76 -0.59 2.68
N GLY A 10 -16.19 -1.29 3.72
CA GLY A 10 -15.83 -2.69 3.97
C GLY A 10 -17.01 -3.62 3.71
N ILE A 11 -17.25 -3.98 2.44
CA ILE A 11 -18.28 -4.96 2.06
C ILE A 11 -17.63 -6.24 1.55
N GLU A 12 -18.35 -7.36 1.65
CA GLU A 12 -17.90 -8.63 1.07
C GLU A 12 -17.85 -8.53 -0.47
N PRO A 13 -16.80 -9.08 -1.13
CA PRO A 13 -16.66 -9.01 -2.59
C PRO A 13 -17.89 -9.46 -3.38
N LYS A 14 -18.58 -10.51 -2.90
CA LYS A 14 -19.79 -11.04 -3.55
C LYS A 14 -20.95 -10.04 -3.56
N SER A 15 -20.97 -9.08 -2.64
CA SER A 15 -22.06 -8.10 -2.50
C SER A 15 -21.79 -6.81 -3.27
N THR A 16 -20.55 -6.56 -3.71
CA THR A 16 -20.12 -5.35 -4.41
C THR A 16 -21.03 -4.97 -5.58
N HIS A 17 -21.39 -5.92 -6.44
CA HIS A 17 -22.21 -5.65 -7.64
C HIS A 17 -23.63 -5.13 -7.31
N LEU A 18 -24.20 -5.52 -6.16
CA LEU A 18 -25.50 -5.05 -5.72
C LEU A 18 -25.45 -3.56 -5.37
N PHE A 19 -24.38 -3.14 -4.70
CA PHE A 19 -24.16 -1.74 -4.35
C PHE A 19 -23.80 -0.90 -5.56
N GLU A 20 -22.98 -1.41 -6.48
CA GLU A 20 -22.69 -0.72 -7.74
C GLU A 20 -23.98 -0.40 -8.50
N ALA A 21 -24.85 -1.39 -8.68
CA ALA A 21 -26.13 -1.20 -9.36
C ALA A 21 -27.03 -0.20 -8.62
N ALA A 22 -27.12 -0.29 -7.28
CA ALA A 22 -27.91 0.64 -6.49
C ALA A 22 -27.40 2.09 -6.60
N PHE A 23 -26.08 2.30 -6.52
CA PHE A 23 -25.46 3.63 -6.66
C PHE A 23 -25.65 4.18 -8.07
N ALA A 24 -25.56 3.34 -9.10
CA ALA A 24 -25.80 3.73 -10.48
C ALA A 24 -27.27 4.14 -10.69
N ASN A 25 -28.22 3.33 -10.21
CA ASN A 25 -29.65 3.61 -10.35
C ASN A 25 -30.09 4.89 -9.62
N ALA A 26 -29.47 5.19 -8.49
CA ALA A 26 -29.76 6.40 -7.71
C ALA A 26 -28.88 7.61 -8.10
N ASP A 27 -28.06 7.48 -9.14
CA ASP A 27 -27.10 8.50 -9.60
C ASP A 27 -26.29 9.13 -8.46
N VAL A 28 -25.78 8.29 -7.56
CA VAL A 28 -25.08 8.75 -6.36
C VAL A 28 -23.73 9.33 -6.73
N THR A 29 -23.48 10.56 -6.30
CA THR A 29 -22.16 11.20 -6.28
C THR A 29 -21.79 11.59 -4.86
N LEU A 30 -20.51 11.54 -4.55
CA LEU A 30 -19.95 11.80 -3.23
C LEU A 30 -18.89 12.92 -3.31
N PRO A 31 -19.28 14.15 -3.67
CA PRO A 31 -18.34 15.24 -3.93
C PRO A 31 -17.59 15.72 -2.69
N THR A 32 -18.07 15.40 -1.49
CA THR A 32 -17.42 15.81 -0.23
C THR A 32 -16.34 14.83 0.21
N VAL A 33 -16.34 13.60 -0.34
CA VAL A 33 -15.39 12.56 0.05
C VAL A 33 -14.02 12.85 -0.54
N LYS A 34 -13.05 13.06 0.35
CA LYS A 34 -11.64 13.32 0.04
C LYS A 34 -10.75 12.10 0.32
N HIS A 35 -11.18 11.21 1.21
CA HIS A 35 -10.41 10.04 1.62
C HIS A 35 -11.26 8.77 1.52
N ILE A 36 -10.74 7.73 0.87
CA ILE A 36 -11.44 6.46 0.75
C ILE A 36 -10.57 5.27 1.17
N VAL A 37 -11.22 4.32 1.86
CA VAL A 37 -10.71 2.99 2.16
C VAL A 37 -11.68 1.96 1.58
N PRO A 38 -11.55 1.57 0.31
CA PRO A 38 -12.50 0.66 -0.33
C PRO A 38 -12.15 -0.82 -0.06
N ALA A 39 -13.15 -1.68 -0.12
CA ALA A 39 -12.98 -3.12 -0.23
C ALA A 39 -12.51 -3.51 -1.64
N ALA A 40 -12.05 -4.75 -1.79
CA ALA A 40 -11.74 -5.29 -3.11
C ALA A 40 -12.97 -5.19 -4.06
N TYR A 41 -12.73 -5.06 -5.36
CA TYR A 41 -13.75 -4.92 -6.41
C TYR A 41 -14.64 -3.67 -6.30
N SER A 42 -14.32 -2.72 -5.42
CA SER A 42 -15.11 -1.49 -5.24
C SER A 42 -14.54 -0.30 -6.02
N GLU A 43 -13.87 -0.51 -7.14
CA GLU A 43 -13.29 0.54 -7.97
C GLU A 43 -14.35 1.48 -8.57
N TRP A 44 -15.57 1.00 -8.76
CA TRP A 44 -16.71 1.82 -9.19
C TRP A 44 -16.99 2.97 -8.22
N LEU A 45 -16.71 2.79 -6.93
CA LEU A 45 -16.95 3.79 -5.89
C LEU A 45 -15.96 4.95 -5.97
N VAL A 46 -14.72 4.69 -6.40
CA VAL A 46 -13.69 5.73 -6.62
C VAL A 46 -14.18 6.76 -7.62
N ARG A 47 -14.82 6.32 -8.72
CA ARG A 47 -15.37 7.21 -9.75
C ARG A 47 -16.54 8.07 -9.28
N ARG A 48 -17.16 7.73 -8.15
CA ARG A 48 -18.23 8.54 -7.54
C ARG A 48 -17.70 9.66 -6.63
N CYS A 49 -16.39 9.74 -6.42
CA CYS A 49 -15.74 10.71 -5.54
C CYS A 49 -14.87 11.68 -6.36
N PRO A 50 -15.44 12.73 -6.98
CA PRO A 50 -14.70 13.59 -7.92
C PRO A 50 -13.57 14.41 -7.25
N ASN A 51 -13.67 14.67 -5.94
CA ASN A 51 -12.68 15.42 -5.16
C ASN A 51 -11.79 14.50 -4.31
N LEU A 52 -11.63 13.23 -4.73
CA LEU A 52 -10.84 12.26 -3.98
C LEU A 52 -9.36 12.64 -4.03
N GLN A 53 -8.76 12.81 -2.84
CA GLN A 53 -7.35 13.18 -2.64
C GLN A 53 -6.52 12.02 -2.11
N SER A 54 -7.14 11.09 -1.37
CA SER A 54 -6.43 9.95 -0.80
C SER A 54 -7.17 8.64 -0.95
N LEU A 55 -6.43 7.60 -1.32
CA LEU A 55 -6.90 6.24 -1.40
C LEU A 55 -5.99 5.30 -0.61
N ARG A 56 -6.58 4.48 0.26
CA ARG A 56 -5.90 3.43 1.02
C ARG A 56 -6.53 2.08 0.73
N ALA A 57 -5.74 1.08 0.35
CA ALA A 57 -6.24 -0.24 -0.02
C ALA A 57 -5.30 -1.37 0.40
N GLY A 58 -5.89 -2.51 0.76
CA GLY A 58 -5.17 -3.77 1.00
C GLY A 58 -4.38 -3.85 2.31
N CYS A 59 -4.34 -2.81 3.16
CA CYS A 59 -3.50 -2.82 4.35
C CYS A 59 -3.92 -3.89 5.38
N PHE A 60 -3.04 -4.22 6.34
CA PHE A 60 -3.30 -5.26 7.36
C PHE A 60 -4.63 -5.08 8.12
N PHE A 61 -5.05 -3.84 8.40
CA PHE A 61 -6.31 -3.59 9.11
C PHE A 61 -7.55 -3.73 8.21
N ASP A 62 -7.36 -3.62 6.90
CA ASP A 62 -8.41 -3.80 5.88
C ASP A 62 -8.36 -5.19 5.26
N HIS A 63 -7.51 -6.08 5.79
CA HIS A 63 -7.20 -7.37 5.17
C HIS A 63 -8.45 -8.23 4.97
N ALA A 64 -9.48 -8.11 5.83
CA ALA A 64 -10.71 -8.87 5.70
C ALA A 64 -11.47 -8.53 4.41
N SER A 65 -11.55 -7.23 4.08
CA SER A 65 -12.16 -6.69 2.86
C SER A 65 -11.31 -6.93 1.60
N TRP A 66 -10.05 -7.33 1.78
CA TRP A 66 -9.08 -7.67 0.73
C TRP A 66 -8.63 -9.14 0.81
N ASN A 67 -9.30 -9.97 1.62
CA ASN A 67 -8.90 -11.35 1.82
C ASN A 67 -9.34 -12.19 0.62
N SER A 68 -8.42 -13.03 0.15
CA SER A 68 -8.52 -13.74 -1.14
C SER A 68 -9.22 -15.09 -1.05
N TYR A 69 -9.80 -15.46 0.09
CA TYR A 69 -10.59 -16.69 0.12
C TYR A 69 -11.76 -16.61 -0.88
N ASP A 70 -12.36 -15.42 -1.04
CA ASP A 70 -13.35 -15.16 -2.10
C ASP A 70 -12.73 -14.63 -3.41
N ALA A 71 -11.58 -13.95 -3.40
CA ALA A 71 -10.94 -13.44 -4.64
C ALA A 71 -10.40 -14.54 -5.57
N LYS A 72 -10.39 -15.81 -5.15
CA LYS A 72 -10.15 -16.96 -6.04
C LYS A 72 -11.22 -17.13 -7.13
N LEU A 73 -12.29 -16.34 -7.12
CA LEU A 73 -13.41 -16.47 -8.04
C LEU A 73 -13.09 -16.13 -9.50
N LYS A 74 -12.06 -15.31 -9.83
CA LYS A 74 -11.63 -15.05 -11.23
C LYS A 74 -10.15 -14.66 -11.32
N LYS A 75 -9.28 -15.56 -11.81
CA LYS A 75 -7.83 -15.31 -11.96
C LYS A 75 -7.47 -14.20 -12.96
N GLU A 76 -8.39 -13.80 -13.84
CA GLU A 76 -8.13 -12.86 -14.93
C GLU A 76 -8.31 -11.38 -14.54
N TYR A 77 -8.85 -11.10 -13.35
CA TYR A 77 -9.14 -9.74 -12.91
C TYR A 77 -8.32 -9.39 -11.67
N ASP A 78 -7.49 -8.36 -11.79
CA ASP A 78 -6.74 -7.79 -10.67
C ASP A 78 -7.50 -6.58 -10.08
N PRO A 79 -8.15 -6.74 -8.89
CA PRO A 79 -8.90 -5.66 -8.26
C PRO A 79 -8.02 -4.48 -7.84
N MET A 80 -6.73 -4.70 -7.57
CA MET A 80 -5.83 -3.61 -7.21
C MET A 80 -5.49 -2.77 -8.44
N ALA A 81 -5.17 -3.41 -9.56
CA ALA A 81 -4.91 -2.70 -10.82
C ALA A 81 -6.15 -1.93 -11.29
N ALA A 82 -7.34 -2.53 -11.20
CA ALA A 82 -8.60 -1.87 -11.53
C ALA A 82 -8.87 -0.66 -10.63
N LEU A 83 -8.59 -0.78 -9.32
CA LEU A 83 -8.72 0.30 -8.36
C LEU A 83 -7.78 1.47 -8.66
N ILE A 84 -6.51 1.19 -8.96
CA ILE A 84 -5.53 2.20 -9.37
C ILE A 84 -5.99 2.87 -10.66
N ASN A 85 -6.42 2.12 -11.67
CA ASN A 85 -6.89 2.72 -12.91
C ASN A 85 -8.15 3.60 -12.72
N ALA A 86 -8.99 3.29 -11.73
CA ALA A 86 -10.16 4.12 -11.41
C ALA A 86 -9.81 5.49 -10.83
N THR A 87 -8.57 5.73 -10.39
CA THR A 87 -8.13 7.05 -9.93
C THR A 87 -7.71 7.99 -11.06
N LYS A 88 -7.65 7.51 -12.30
CA LYS A 88 -7.20 8.31 -13.45
C LYS A 88 -8.03 9.59 -13.62
N GLY A 89 -7.34 10.72 -13.66
CA GLY A 89 -7.96 12.04 -13.80
C GLY A 89 -8.52 12.64 -12.50
N LEU A 90 -8.44 11.92 -11.38
CA LEU A 90 -8.79 12.45 -10.06
C LEU A 90 -7.59 13.21 -9.44
N PRO A 91 -7.84 14.17 -8.53
CA PRO A 91 -6.80 14.94 -7.85
C PRO A 91 -6.15 14.15 -6.71
N ILE A 92 -5.69 12.92 -6.98
CA ILE A 92 -5.03 12.08 -5.97
C ILE A 92 -3.66 12.65 -5.60
N GLU A 93 -3.47 12.86 -4.30
CA GLU A 93 -2.24 13.32 -3.69
C GLU A 93 -1.56 12.16 -2.93
N LYS A 94 -2.34 11.30 -2.27
CA LYS A 94 -1.85 10.25 -1.36
C LYS A 94 -2.38 8.86 -1.69
N LEU A 95 -1.48 7.92 -1.95
CA LEU A 95 -1.79 6.50 -2.08
C LEU A 95 -1.16 5.69 -0.96
N HIS A 96 -1.94 4.82 -0.34
CA HIS A 96 -1.45 3.77 0.56
C HIS A 96 -1.92 2.44 0.02
N LEU A 97 -0.99 1.63 -0.48
CA LEU A 97 -1.33 0.33 -1.06
C LEU A 97 -0.47 -0.76 -0.43
N ARG A 98 -1.05 -1.94 -0.29
CA ARG A 98 -0.30 -3.15 0.09
C ARG A 98 -0.18 -4.06 -1.12
N SER A 99 1.04 -4.45 -1.49
CA SER A 99 1.22 -5.54 -2.43
C SER A 99 0.79 -6.86 -1.77
N LYS A 100 0.11 -7.69 -2.57
CA LYS A 100 -0.22 -9.05 -2.17
C LYS A 100 0.29 -9.97 -3.25
N TRP A 101 0.84 -11.11 -2.84
CA TRP A 101 1.15 -12.17 -3.77
C TRP A 101 -0.10 -12.57 -4.58
N PRO A 102 -0.04 -12.62 -5.93
CA PRO A 102 1.18 -12.59 -6.74
C PRO A 102 1.61 -11.22 -7.29
N SER A 103 0.86 -10.13 -7.06
CA SER A 103 1.12 -8.81 -7.66
C SER A 103 2.48 -8.25 -7.20
N ASP A 104 3.38 -8.01 -8.15
CA ASP A 104 4.67 -7.34 -7.93
C ASP A 104 4.40 -5.84 -7.78
N TRP A 105 5.10 -5.19 -6.85
CA TRP A 105 5.08 -3.74 -6.72
C TRP A 105 5.45 -3.04 -8.02
N MET A 106 6.28 -3.63 -8.89
CA MET A 106 6.59 -3.01 -10.19
C MET A 106 5.35 -2.82 -11.08
N ASP A 107 4.45 -3.80 -11.12
CA ASP A 107 3.21 -3.69 -11.91
C ASP A 107 2.31 -2.60 -11.31
N MET A 108 2.23 -2.56 -9.98
CA MET A 108 1.49 -1.50 -9.27
C MET A 108 2.10 -0.12 -9.51
N LEU A 109 3.42 0.04 -9.42
CA LEU A 109 4.10 1.31 -9.65
C LEU A 109 3.90 1.80 -11.09
N SER A 110 3.92 0.89 -12.07
CA SER A 110 3.60 1.24 -13.45
C SER A 110 2.16 1.74 -13.58
N ALA A 111 1.19 1.03 -13.01
CA ALA A 111 -0.20 1.44 -13.04
C ALA A 111 -0.44 2.79 -12.33
N ILE A 112 0.26 3.04 -11.22
CA ILE A 112 0.19 4.31 -10.48
C ILE A 112 0.78 5.45 -11.31
N LEU A 113 1.91 5.23 -11.99
CA LEU A 113 2.51 6.23 -12.86
C LEU A 113 1.58 6.60 -14.02
N ASP A 114 0.88 5.61 -14.59
CA ASP A 114 -0.06 5.83 -15.69
C ASP A 114 -1.36 6.52 -15.25
N ALA A 115 -1.87 6.20 -14.05
CA ALA A 115 -3.14 6.72 -13.55
C ALA A 115 -2.99 8.08 -12.85
N THR A 116 -1.97 8.23 -12.02
CA THR A 116 -1.75 9.38 -11.13
C THR A 116 -0.26 9.75 -11.06
N PRO A 117 0.33 10.28 -12.15
CA PRO A 117 1.77 10.56 -12.21
C PRO A 117 2.22 11.65 -11.23
N ASN A 118 1.29 12.52 -10.78
CA ASN A 118 1.59 13.70 -9.97
C ASN A 118 1.39 13.49 -8.46
N ILE A 119 1.27 12.25 -7.98
CA ILE A 119 1.15 11.97 -6.54
C ILE A 119 2.32 12.56 -5.75
N THR A 120 2.04 13.02 -4.54
CA THR A 120 3.04 13.60 -3.63
C THR A 120 3.43 12.64 -2.53
N ASN A 121 2.54 11.71 -2.19
CA ASN A 121 2.70 10.78 -1.07
C ASN A 121 2.40 9.35 -1.51
N LEU A 122 3.38 8.47 -1.38
CA LEU A 122 3.22 7.03 -1.62
C LEU A 122 3.61 6.25 -0.36
N GLU A 123 2.67 5.48 0.18
CA GLU A 123 2.91 4.51 1.23
C GLU A 123 2.80 3.10 0.66
N MET A 124 3.91 2.36 0.75
CA MET A 124 4.04 0.99 0.29
C MET A 124 4.03 0.04 1.48
N ASP A 125 3.14 -0.94 1.46
CA ASP A 125 3.13 -2.10 2.37
C ASP A 125 3.24 -3.42 1.58
N GLY A 126 3.57 -4.52 2.25
CA GLY A 126 3.78 -5.83 1.61
C GLY A 126 5.18 -6.03 1.05
N GLU A 127 5.40 -7.16 0.38
CA GLU A 127 6.71 -7.61 -0.11
C GLU A 127 7.16 -6.83 -1.35
N ILE A 128 8.37 -6.26 -1.31
CA ILE A 128 9.09 -5.71 -2.47
C ILE A 128 9.91 -6.84 -3.09
N GLY A 129 9.53 -7.22 -4.31
CA GLY A 129 10.10 -8.36 -5.02
C GLY A 129 9.63 -9.70 -4.46
N SER A 130 9.73 -10.74 -5.28
CA SER A 130 9.49 -12.10 -4.83
C SER A 130 10.75 -12.64 -4.18
N ARG A 131 10.67 -13.23 -2.98
CA ARG A 131 11.77 -14.03 -2.40
C ARG A 131 12.24 -15.18 -3.32
N TRP A 132 11.49 -15.48 -4.38
CA TRP A 132 11.76 -16.49 -5.39
C TRP A 132 12.23 -15.93 -6.74
N SER A 133 12.29 -14.60 -6.93
CA SER A 133 12.65 -14.01 -8.24
C SER A 133 14.14 -14.13 -8.59
N GLY A 134 14.98 -14.53 -7.63
CA GLY A 134 16.44 -14.53 -7.80
C GLY A 134 17.04 -13.12 -7.93
N ASP A 135 16.23 -12.08 -7.80
CA ASP A 135 16.67 -10.70 -7.80
C ASP A 135 17.39 -10.41 -6.48
N SER A 136 18.68 -10.08 -6.58
CA SER A 136 19.52 -9.81 -5.41
C SER A 136 19.36 -8.40 -4.85
N ARG A 137 18.66 -7.49 -5.58
CA ARG A 137 18.47 -6.10 -5.17
C ARG A 137 17.10 -5.55 -5.59
N PRO A 138 15.99 -6.17 -5.16
CA PRO A 138 14.66 -5.73 -5.57
C PRO A 138 14.38 -4.28 -5.15
N LEU A 139 14.82 -3.83 -3.97
CA LEU A 139 14.61 -2.44 -3.55
C LEU A 139 15.24 -1.40 -4.49
N ASP A 140 16.48 -1.63 -4.96
CA ASP A 140 17.18 -0.71 -5.88
C ASP A 140 16.38 -0.50 -7.17
N ARG A 141 15.82 -1.58 -7.74
CA ARG A 141 14.96 -1.53 -8.92
C ARG A 141 13.72 -0.65 -8.70
N HIS A 142 13.06 -0.80 -7.55
CA HIS A 142 11.86 -0.04 -7.23
C HIS A 142 12.18 1.43 -6.98
N LEU A 143 13.25 1.72 -6.24
CA LEU A 143 13.71 3.09 -6.01
C LEU A 143 14.06 3.81 -7.32
N LYS A 144 14.76 3.13 -8.24
CA LYS A 144 15.03 3.65 -9.59
C LYS A 144 13.74 3.95 -10.36
N PHE A 145 12.73 3.10 -10.25
CA PHE A 145 11.44 3.35 -10.89
C PHE A 145 10.72 4.56 -10.27
N LEU A 146 10.78 4.70 -8.95
CA LEU A 146 10.14 5.80 -8.22
C LEU A 146 10.68 7.18 -8.62
N THR A 147 11.90 7.27 -9.18
CA THR A 147 12.45 8.54 -9.72
C THR A 147 11.61 9.13 -10.86
N LYS A 148 10.73 8.34 -11.47
CA LYS A 148 9.82 8.79 -12.53
C LYS A 148 8.64 9.61 -12.04
N PHE A 149 8.37 9.66 -10.74
CA PHE A 149 7.30 10.48 -10.16
C PHE A 149 7.82 11.89 -9.85
N PRO A 150 7.50 12.91 -10.66
CA PRO A 150 8.13 14.24 -10.58
C PRO A 150 7.83 15.00 -9.28
N ASN A 151 6.72 14.68 -8.62
CA ASN A 151 6.23 15.42 -7.45
C ASN A 151 6.27 14.59 -6.15
N LEU A 152 6.83 13.38 -6.18
CA LEU A 152 6.88 12.51 -5.02
C LEU A 152 7.79 13.15 -3.95
N THR A 153 7.22 13.58 -2.83
CA THR A 153 7.97 14.23 -1.74
C THR A 153 7.90 13.45 -0.44
N SER A 154 6.99 12.48 -0.35
CA SER A 154 6.83 11.60 0.80
C SER A 154 6.75 10.15 0.35
N LEU A 155 7.65 9.32 0.88
CA LEU A 155 7.71 7.89 0.62
C LEU A 155 7.73 7.12 1.94
N ALA A 156 6.82 6.17 2.11
CA ALA A 156 6.93 5.16 3.16
C ALA A 156 7.19 3.80 2.51
N LEU A 157 8.35 3.21 2.82
CA LEU A 157 8.72 1.88 2.39
C LEU A 157 8.15 0.82 3.35
N PRO A 158 7.98 -0.43 2.88
CA PRO A 158 7.50 -1.53 3.71
C PRO A 158 8.40 -1.82 4.92
N SER A 159 7.95 -2.76 5.77
CA SER A 159 8.76 -3.25 6.88
C SER A 159 10.07 -3.89 6.40
N ALA A 160 11.14 -3.79 7.19
CA ALA A 160 12.48 -4.29 6.83
C ALA A 160 12.50 -5.73 6.25
N GLY A 161 11.71 -6.65 6.81
CA GLY A 161 11.60 -8.04 6.33
C GLY A 161 10.99 -8.20 4.94
N HIS A 162 10.43 -7.13 4.37
CA HIS A 162 9.78 -7.09 3.07
C HIS A 162 10.57 -6.28 2.03
N LEU A 163 11.75 -5.76 2.37
CA LEU A 163 12.54 -4.90 1.47
C LEU A 163 13.46 -5.69 0.53
N GLY A 164 13.62 -7.00 0.76
CA GLY A 164 14.55 -7.83 0.00
C GLY A 164 16.02 -7.49 0.25
N LEU A 165 16.36 -7.05 1.47
CA LEU A 165 17.71 -6.69 1.91
C LEU A 165 18.28 -7.72 2.89
N SER A 166 18.17 -9.01 2.55
CA SER A 166 18.72 -10.15 3.31
C SER A 166 18.24 -10.34 4.76
N PHE A 167 17.31 -9.52 5.25
CA PHE A 167 16.62 -9.69 6.52
C PHE A 167 15.19 -10.19 6.26
N ASP A 168 14.77 -11.25 6.93
CA ASP A 168 13.47 -11.91 6.73
C ASP A 168 12.37 -11.42 7.69
N GLY A 169 12.70 -10.47 8.57
CA GLY A 169 11.80 -9.95 9.61
C GLY A 169 11.90 -10.65 10.96
N GLY A 170 12.59 -11.80 11.02
CA GLY A 170 12.60 -12.72 12.14
C GLY A 170 11.24 -13.42 12.35
N PRO A 171 11.15 -14.36 13.30
CA PRO A 171 9.89 -15.06 13.58
C PRO A 171 8.80 -14.10 14.07
N GLY A 172 7.61 -14.19 13.46
CA GLY A 172 6.48 -13.32 13.80
C GLY A 172 5.77 -13.65 15.12
N CYS A 173 6.00 -14.83 15.71
CA CYS A 173 5.34 -15.26 16.95
C CYS A 173 6.25 -15.11 18.18
N GLY A 174 5.70 -14.59 19.27
CA GLY A 174 6.43 -14.19 20.48
C GLY A 174 7.18 -15.30 21.23
N ASN A 175 6.73 -16.55 21.10
CA ASN A 175 7.24 -17.67 21.93
C ASN A 175 8.73 -17.94 21.72
N VAL A 176 9.28 -17.68 20.52
CA VAL A 176 10.71 -17.87 20.23
C VAL A 176 11.60 -16.90 21.02
N TYR A 177 11.03 -15.80 21.50
CA TYR A 177 11.75 -14.74 22.22
C TYR A 177 11.70 -14.92 23.75
N PHE A 178 11.07 -15.99 24.24
CA PHE A 178 10.97 -16.25 25.67
C PHE A 178 12.23 -16.91 26.25
N GLY A 179 12.45 -16.69 27.56
CA GLY A 179 13.65 -17.15 28.26
C GLY A 179 14.92 -16.35 27.92
N ARG A 180 16.04 -16.73 28.52
CA ARG A 180 17.32 -16.00 28.36
C ARG A 180 17.84 -16.06 26.91
N GLY A 181 17.76 -17.23 26.28
CA GLY A 181 18.17 -17.44 24.89
C GLY A 181 17.27 -16.66 23.91
N GLY A 182 15.95 -16.74 24.08
CA GLY A 182 15.01 -15.98 23.25
C GLY A 182 15.18 -14.47 23.36
N ARG A 183 15.48 -13.94 24.56
CA ARG A 183 15.80 -12.51 24.72
C ARG A 183 17.09 -12.09 24.01
N ALA A 184 18.11 -12.94 24.00
CA ALA A 184 19.34 -12.68 23.26
C ALA A 184 19.09 -12.67 21.76
N TYR A 185 18.35 -13.66 21.25
CA TYR A 185 17.92 -13.72 19.86
C TYR A 185 17.05 -12.52 19.46
N GLY A 186 16.11 -12.10 20.32
CA GLY A 186 15.27 -10.92 20.06
C GLY A 186 16.08 -9.62 19.94
N ARG A 187 17.16 -9.47 20.71
CA ARG A 187 18.10 -8.34 20.53
C ARG A 187 18.80 -8.42 19.18
N GLN A 188 19.30 -9.59 18.79
CA GLN A 188 19.92 -9.80 17.48
C GLN A 188 18.96 -9.43 16.34
N VAL A 189 17.72 -9.94 16.35
CA VAL A 189 16.70 -9.61 15.33
C VAL A 189 16.40 -8.11 15.29
N THR A 190 16.41 -7.45 16.45
CA THR A 190 16.23 -5.99 16.53
C THR A 190 17.41 -5.22 15.92
N GLU A 191 18.64 -5.66 16.21
CA GLU A 191 19.85 -5.08 15.63
C GLU A 191 19.91 -5.27 14.11
N GLU A 192 19.59 -6.47 13.60
CA GLU A 192 19.51 -6.75 12.17
C GLU A 192 18.45 -5.89 11.49
N ARG A 193 17.25 -5.80 12.09
CA ARG A 193 16.18 -4.91 11.60
C ARG A 193 16.65 -3.46 11.49
N ALA A 194 17.32 -2.93 12.52
CA ALA A 194 17.79 -1.56 12.53
C ALA A 194 18.79 -1.31 11.39
N LYS A 195 19.75 -2.23 11.19
CA LYS A 195 20.72 -2.17 10.08
C LYS A 195 20.02 -2.16 8.72
N THR A 196 19.04 -3.04 8.52
CA THR A 196 18.28 -3.10 7.26
C THR A 196 17.46 -1.83 7.01
N VAL A 197 16.89 -1.24 8.07
CA VAL A 197 16.19 0.05 7.99
C VAL A 197 17.15 1.16 7.55
N GLU A 198 18.33 1.25 8.18
CA GLU A 198 19.36 2.24 7.83
C GLU A 198 19.86 2.07 6.40
N GLU A 199 20.12 0.83 5.97
CA GLU A 199 20.53 0.51 4.60
C GLU A 199 19.48 0.95 3.58
N ALA A 200 18.21 0.58 3.79
CA ALA A 200 17.11 0.99 2.92
C ALA A 200 16.92 2.50 2.87
N ALA A 201 17.07 3.18 4.02
CA ALA A 201 16.95 4.62 4.09
C ALA A 201 18.05 5.32 3.28
N ASN A 202 19.30 4.86 3.41
CA ASN A 202 20.42 5.37 2.63
C ASN A 202 20.20 5.18 1.13
N MET A 203 19.78 3.99 0.71
CA MET A 203 19.45 3.72 -0.70
C MET A 203 18.35 4.66 -1.23
N ALA A 204 17.29 4.89 -0.44
CA ALA A 204 16.20 5.77 -0.83
C ALA A 204 16.63 7.24 -0.92
N MET A 205 17.44 7.72 0.02
CA MET A 205 17.98 9.09 0.01
C MET A 205 18.94 9.32 -1.16
N GLU A 206 19.75 8.32 -1.53
CA GLU A 206 20.62 8.38 -2.70
C GLU A 206 19.81 8.41 -4.01
N ALA A 207 18.78 7.57 -4.13
CA ALA A 207 17.96 7.47 -5.34
C ALA A 207 16.98 8.64 -5.51
N LEU A 208 16.45 9.17 -4.40
CA LEU A 208 15.38 10.19 -4.36
C LEU A 208 15.77 11.34 -3.42
N PRO A 209 16.82 12.13 -3.75
CA PRO A 209 17.37 13.15 -2.85
C PRO A 209 16.42 14.35 -2.59
N HIS A 210 15.31 14.42 -3.32
CA HIS A 210 14.29 15.48 -3.19
C HIS A 210 13.17 15.13 -2.21
N LEU A 211 13.15 13.92 -1.64
CA LEU A 211 12.17 13.55 -0.62
C LEU A 211 12.27 14.46 0.59
N LYS A 212 11.12 14.97 1.04
CA LYS A 212 10.98 15.73 2.28
C LYS A 212 10.69 14.81 3.47
N HIS A 213 10.02 13.69 3.21
CA HIS A 213 9.63 12.72 4.21
C HIS A 213 9.94 11.30 3.72
N LEU A 214 10.67 10.55 4.55
CA LEU A 214 10.97 9.15 4.33
C LEU A 214 10.64 8.36 5.59
N SER A 215 9.96 7.24 5.42
CA SER A 215 9.76 6.25 6.48
C SER A 215 10.10 4.86 5.95
N VAL A 216 10.70 4.03 6.80
CA VAL A 216 10.99 2.63 6.51
C VAL A 216 10.51 1.81 7.70
N GLY A 217 9.71 0.77 7.46
CA GLY A 217 9.07 0.03 8.55
C GLY A 217 7.58 -0.25 8.34
N GLY A 218 6.99 0.23 7.24
CA GLY A 218 5.55 0.27 7.09
C GLY A 218 4.91 1.35 7.97
N PHE A 219 3.57 1.28 8.06
CA PHE A 219 2.72 2.34 8.60
C PHE A 219 3.20 2.94 9.95
N VAL A 220 3.66 4.19 9.91
CA VAL A 220 3.66 5.07 11.08
C VAL A 220 2.19 5.38 11.36
N ARG A 221 1.69 5.00 12.53
CA ARG A 221 0.43 5.57 13.01
C ARG A 221 0.66 7.07 13.12
N GLU A 222 0.16 7.85 12.17
CA GLU A 222 -0.18 9.23 12.47
C GLU A 222 -1.19 9.16 13.61
N HIS A 223 -0.68 9.35 14.83
CA HIS A 223 -1.52 9.75 15.94
C HIS A 223 -2.09 11.10 15.50
N HIS A 224 -3.32 11.08 14.98
CA HIS A 224 -4.16 12.26 15.02
C HIS A 224 -4.27 12.65 16.49
N VAL A 225 -3.45 13.62 16.88
CA VAL A 225 -3.71 14.42 18.06
C VAL A 225 -4.92 15.26 17.66
N GLU A 226 -6.10 14.82 18.11
CA GLU A 226 -7.29 15.66 18.16
C GLU A 226 -7.08 16.83 19.13
#